data_AF-F3QML6-F1
#
_entry.id   AF-F3QML6-F1
#
_cell.length_a   1.000
_cell.length_b   1.000
_cell.length_c   1.000
_cell.angle_alpha   90.00
_cell.angle_beta   90.00
_cell.angle_gamma   90.00
#
_symmetry.space_group_name_H-M   'P 1'
#
loop_
_entity.id
_entity.type
_entity.pdbx_description
1 polymer ?
#
loop_
_entity_poly.entity_id
_entity_poly.type
_entity_poly.pdbx_seq_one_letter_code
_entity_poly.pdbx_strand_id
1 'polypeptide(L)'
;MAQSADLKAKIEGLNKVFQFYYKENFKTLRKATDFYIPWFIGRKKRLEEFQKQYIPFSVALFLEGVRNSTLKMEGEPNEELIEALRTKLLHKSFKPDFDEYWNVIESTLERNPENPKEVSDAVSALLMFKLYGPKASEPMPEKLDSQRHTIASEFQVGKIHYQYSRGVRIALERLLNPKFDPEFVPRAAHDPKVLNAEVAKSETPSEEKKKAE
;
A
#
# COMPACT_ATOMS: atom_id res chain seq x y z
N MET A 1 -7.33 0.61 -27.90
CA MET A 1 -6.75 1.94 -27.58
C MET A 1 -7.21 2.49 -26.22
N ALA A 2 -8.50 2.35 -25.84
CA ALA A 2 -9.02 2.82 -24.54
C ALA A 2 -8.37 2.15 -23.31
N GLN A 3 -8.19 0.82 -23.31
CA GLN A 3 -7.53 0.10 -22.20
C GLN A 3 -6.06 0.53 -21.99
N SER A 4 -5.31 0.76 -23.08
CA SER A 4 -3.92 1.23 -23.00
C SER A 4 -3.81 2.68 -22.49
N ALA A 5 -4.78 3.54 -22.82
CA ALA A 5 -4.86 4.91 -22.32
C ALA A 5 -5.20 4.94 -20.82
N ASP A 6 -6.11 4.07 -20.37
CA ASP A 6 -6.46 3.90 -18.94
C ASP A 6 -5.27 3.40 -18.12
N LEU A 7 -4.58 2.36 -18.59
CA LEU A 7 -3.40 1.82 -17.91
C LEU A 7 -2.28 2.86 -17.77
N LYS A 8 -2.00 3.63 -18.82
CA LYS A 8 -0.98 4.69 -18.78
C LYS A 8 -1.32 5.77 -17.75
N ALA A 9 -2.60 6.18 -17.68
CA ALA A 9 -3.07 7.17 -16.71
C ALA A 9 -2.97 6.64 -15.26
N LYS A 10 -3.38 5.38 -15.03
CA LYS A 10 -3.21 4.68 -13.74
C LYS A 10 -1.74 4.65 -13.31
N ILE A 11 -0.83 4.24 -14.19
CA ILE A 11 0.62 4.20 -13.91
C ILE A 11 1.15 5.59 -13.54
N GLU A 12 0.76 6.65 -14.27
CA GLU A 12 1.25 8.00 -13.99
C GLU A 12 0.72 8.54 -12.65
N GLY A 13 -0.58 8.38 -12.39
CA GLY A 13 -1.20 8.80 -11.14
C GLY A 13 -0.60 8.07 -9.93
N LEU A 14 -0.46 6.76 -10.03
CA LEU A 14 0.11 5.92 -8.97
C LEU A 14 1.60 6.18 -8.75
N ASN A 15 2.38 6.42 -9.81
CA ASN A 15 3.78 6.82 -9.65
C ASN A 15 3.90 8.15 -8.88
N LYS A 16 3.01 9.13 -9.13
CA LYS A 16 3.00 10.39 -8.35
C LYS A 16 2.72 10.13 -6.87
N VAL A 17 1.78 9.25 -6.55
CA VAL A 17 1.50 8.84 -5.15
C VAL A 17 2.73 8.22 -4.51
N PHE A 18 3.39 7.28 -5.20
CA PHE A 18 4.59 6.64 -4.69
C PHE A 18 5.66 7.69 -4.37
N GLN A 19 5.99 8.55 -5.33
CA GLN A 19 7.02 9.58 -5.18
C GLN A 19 6.69 10.59 -4.07
N PHE A 20 5.41 10.94 -3.91
CA PHE A 20 4.95 11.87 -2.86
C PHE A 20 5.30 11.34 -1.46
N TYR A 21 4.99 10.08 -1.17
CA TYR A 21 5.22 9.50 0.16
C TYR A 21 6.64 8.94 0.35
N TYR A 22 7.29 8.48 -0.72
CA TYR A 22 8.55 7.72 -0.65
C TYR A 22 9.64 8.41 0.19
N LYS A 23 9.89 9.70 -0.04
CA LYS A 23 10.97 10.43 0.64
C LYS A 23 10.65 10.72 2.10
N GLU A 24 9.40 11.03 2.43
CA GLU A 24 8.99 11.28 3.81
C GLU A 24 9.06 9.99 4.63
N ASN A 25 8.50 8.91 4.08
CA ASN A 25 8.49 7.57 4.69
C ASN A 25 9.91 7.05 4.92
N PHE A 26 10.82 7.28 3.97
CA PHE A 26 12.24 6.95 4.12
C PHE A 26 12.82 7.65 5.35
N LYS A 27 12.57 8.95 5.49
CA LYS A 27 13.12 9.76 6.57
C LYS A 27 12.58 9.32 7.93
N THR A 28 11.29 9.03 8.04
CA THR A 28 10.68 8.64 9.31
C THR A 28 11.07 7.22 9.72
N LEU A 29 11.02 6.27 8.80
CA LEU A 29 11.41 4.89 9.08
C LEU A 29 12.90 4.79 9.40
N ARG A 30 13.77 5.45 8.62
CA ARG A 30 15.21 5.48 8.91
C ARG A 30 15.52 5.96 10.32
N LYS A 31 14.77 6.96 10.81
CA LYS A 31 14.94 7.47 12.18
C LYS A 31 14.49 6.46 13.24
N ALA A 32 13.40 5.74 12.99
CA ALA A 32 12.95 4.67 13.87
C ALA A 32 13.96 3.51 13.92
N THR A 33 14.67 3.26 12.82
CA THR A 33 15.61 2.15 12.65
C THR A 33 17.08 2.48 12.96
N ASP A 34 17.48 3.76 13.01
CA ASP A 34 18.89 4.21 13.17
C ASP A 34 19.55 3.71 14.48
N PHE A 35 18.75 3.32 15.49
CA PHE A 35 19.24 2.90 16.81
C PHE A 35 19.77 1.47 16.89
N TYR A 36 19.39 0.61 15.94
CA TYR A 36 19.72 -0.82 15.98
C TYR A 36 20.95 -1.18 15.16
N ILE A 37 21.31 -0.36 14.17
CA ILE A 37 22.55 -0.57 13.43
C ILE A 37 23.70 -0.05 14.30
N PRO A 38 24.64 -0.91 14.74
CA PRO A 38 25.63 -0.52 15.75
C PRO A 38 26.38 0.76 15.40
N TRP A 39 26.54 1.66 16.36
CA TRP A 39 27.11 3.00 16.16
C TRP A 39 28.54 2.97 15.60
N PHE A 40 29.29 1.87 15.84
CA PHE A 40 30.63 1.64 15.29
C PHE A 40 30.64 1.28 13.80
N ILE A 41 29.50 0.88 13.23
CA ILE A 41 29.32 0.81 11.77
C ILE A 41 29.18 2.25 11.28
N GLY A 42 30.13 2.77 10.50
CA GLY A 42 30.11 4.16 10.05
C GLY A 42 28.78 4.58 9.38
N ARG A 43 28.35 5.83 9.60
CA ARG A 43 27.05 6.38 9.17
C ARG A 43 26.71 6.08 7.70
N LYS A 44 27.70 6.15 6.82
CA LYS A 44 27.56 5.87 5.38
C LYS A 44 27.12 4.41 5.14
N LYS A 45 27.80 3.46 5.75
CA LYS A 45 27.49 2.03 5.62
C LYS A 45 26.11 1.69 6.21
N ARG A 46 25.73 2.32 7.34
CA ARG A 46 24.38 2.14 7.91
C ARG A 46 23.28 2.64 6.96
N LEU A 47 23.50 3.78 6.32
CA LEU A 47 22.59 4.33 5.33
C LEU A 47 22.47 3.43 4.10
N GLU A 48 23.59 2.89 3.62
CA GLU A 48 23.63 1.97 2.48
C GLU A 48 22.84 0.67 2.77
N GLU A 49 23.06 0.04 3.94
CA GLU A 49 22.32 -1.17 4.32
C GLU A 49 20.81 -0.90 4.49
N PHE A 50 20.44 0.23 5.11
CA PHE A 50 19.04 0.62 5.19
C PHE A 50 18.42 0.86 3.81
N GLN A 51 19.13 1.53 2.90
CA GLN A 51 18.63 1.80 1.54
C GLN A 51 18.40 0.53 0.73
N LYS A 52 19.30 -0.46 0.86
CA LYS A 52 19.15 -1.76 0.18
C LYS A 52 17.83 -2.44 0.53
N GLN A 53 17.40 -2.30 1.78
CA GLN A 53 16.16 -2.90 2.25
C GLN A 53 14.94 -2.02 2.03
N TYR A 54 15.09 -0.70 2.21
CA TYR A 54 13.97 0.23 2.08
C TYR A 54 13.35 0.26 0.68
N ILE A 55 14.18 0.24 -0.37
CA ILE A 55 13.69 0.29 -1.77
C ILE A 55 12.72 -0.87 -2.06
N PRO A 56 13.12 -2.14 -1.97
CA PRO A 56 12.23 -3.27 -2.24
C PRO A 56 11.04 -3.33 -1.27
N PHE A 57 11.25 -3.05 0.02
CA PHE A 57 10.19 -2.96 1.03
C PHE A 57 9.10 -1.94 0.65
N SER A 58 9.52 -0.72 0.31
CA SER A 58 8.62 0.39 0.01
C SER A 58 7.81 0.13 -1.26
N VAL A 59 8.43 -0.48 -2.28
CA VAL A 59 7.74 -0.89 -3.50
C VAL A 59 6.74 -2.01 -3.19
N ALA A 60 7.10 -3.02 -2.40
CA ALA A 60 6.19 -4.12 -2.05
C ALA A 60 4.93 -3.64 -1.31
N LEU A 61 5.06 -2.79 -0.28
CA LEU A 61 3.90 -2.21 0.41
C LEU A 61 3.05 -1.32 -0.48
N PHE A 62 3.68 -0.57 -1.39
CA PHE A 62 2.94 0.23 -2.35
C PHE A 62 2.11 -0.63 -3.31
N LEU A 63 2.72 -1.69 -3.86
CA LEU A 63 2.05 -2.61 -4.78
C LEU A 63 0.96 -3.44 -4.09
N GLU A 64 1.12 -3.78 -2.81
CA GLU A 64 0.01 -4.36 -2.05
C GLU A 64 -1.18 -3.40 -1.99
N GLY A 65 -0.93 -2.10 -1.78
CA GLY A 65 -1.98 -1.08 -1.81
C GLY A 65 -2.70 -1.03 -3.16
N VAL A 66 -1.96 -1.18 -4.28
CA VAL A 66 -2.51 -1.29 -5.65
C VAL A 66 -3.35 -2.55 -5.79
N ARG A 67 -2.81 -3.71 -5.40
CA ARG A 67 -3.49 -5.01 -5.42
C ARG A 67 -4.82 -4.96 -4.67
N ASN A 68 -4.79 -4.47 -3.43
CA ASN A 68 -5.97 -4.39 -2.57
C ASN A 68 -7.00 -3.38 -3.07
N SER A 69 -6.57 -2.23 -3.59
CA SER A 69 -7.49 -1.22 -4.11
C SER A 69 -8.17 -1.69 -5.39
N THR A 70 -7.43 -2.29 -6.31
CA THR A 70 -7.97 -2.85 -7.56
C THR A 70 -8.90 -4.02 -7.28
N LEU A 71 -8.55 -4.93 -6.37
CA LEU A 71 -9.44 -5.99 -5.90
C LEU A 71 -10.80 -5.44 -5.40
N LYS A 72 -10.79 -4.36 -4.62
CA LYS A 72 -12.03 -3.77 -4.07
C LYS A 72 -12.85 -3.01 -5.10
N MET A 73 -12.20 -2.40 -6.09
CA MET A 73 -12.86 -1.55 -7.08
C MET A 73 -13.31 -2.33 -8.33
N GLU A 74 -12.51 -3.32 -8.74
CA GLU A 74 -12.65 -4.06 -10.00
C GLU A 74 -13.06 -5.54 -9.76
N GLY A 75 -12.99 -6.04 -8.52
CA GLY A 75 -13.36 -7.42 -8.14
C GLY A 75 -12.19 -8.40 -8.20
N GLU A 76 -11.06 -8.01 -8.81
CA GLU A 76 -9.83 -8.79 -8.88
C GLU A 76 -8.59 -7.88 -8.84
N PRO A 77 -7.42 -8.39 -8.42
CA PRO A 77 -6.18 -7.62 -8.51
C PRO A 77 -5.78 -7.35 -9.96
N ASN A 78 -5.36 -6.13 -10.24
CA ASN A 78 -4.88 -5.76 -11.58
C ASN A 78 -3.40 -6.12 -11.75
N GLU A 79 -3.12 -7.37 -12.11
CA GLU A 79 -1.75 -7.90 -12.24
C GLU A 79 -0.91 -7.16 -13.30
N GLU A 80 -1.53 -6.73 -14.41
CA GLU A 80 -0.84 -5.96 -15.45
C GLU A 80 -0.33 -4.61 -14.90
N LEU A 81 -1.17 -3.90 -14.14
CA LEU A 81 -0.80 -2.63 -13.50
C LEU A 81 0.28 -2.83 -12.43
N ILE A 82 0.17 -3.89 -11.63
CA ILE A 82 1.16 -4.23 -10.60
C ILE A 82 2.52 -4.48 -11.25
N GLU A 83 2.57 -5.28 -12.32
CA GLU A 83 3.81 -5.60 -13.04
C GLU A 83 4.43 -4.36 -13.70
N ALA A 84 3.60 -3.53 -14.35
CA ALA A 84 4.06 -2.30 -14.98
C ALA A 84 4.65 -1.31 -13.95
N LEU A 85 4.02 -1.19 -12.78
CA LEU A 85 4.53 -0.36 -11.69
C LEU A 85 5.79 -0.95 -11.06
N ARG A 86 5.86 -2.27 -10.86
CA ARG A 86 7.07 -2.96 -10.38
C ARG A 86 8.25 -2.65 -11.28
N THR A 87 8.10 -2.86 -12.59
CA THR A 87 9.15 -2.57 -13.58
C THR A 87 9.56 -1.10 -13.60
N LYS A 88 8.61 -0.19 -13.37
CA LYS A 88 8.87 1.25 -13.33
C LYS A 88 9.58 1.72 -12.06
N LEU A 89 9.24 1.14 -10.91
CA LEU A 89 9.66 1.62 -9.59
C LEU A 89 10.87 0.86 -9.04
N LEU A 90 11.07 -0.39 -9.46
CA LEU A 90 12.08 -1.30 -8.91
C LEU A 90 13.20 -1.57 -9.92
N HIS A 91 14.41 -1.15 -9.60
CA HIS A 91 15.58 -1.56 -10.38
C HIS A 91 15.82 -3.06 -10.23
N LYS A 92 16.19 -3.73 -11.33
CA LYS A 92 16.39 -5.20 -11.40
C LYS A 92 17.30 -5.80 -10.32
N SER A 93 18.25 -5.02 -9.80
CA SER A 93 19.14 -5.47 -8.72
C SER A 93 18.42 -5.74 -7.40
N PHE A 94 17.24 -5.15 -7.18
CA PHE A 94 16.44 -5.31 -5.97
C PHE A 94 15.36 -6.40 -6.11
N LYS A 95 15.27 -7.07 -7.27
CA LYS A 95 14.26 -8.12 -7.48
C LYS A 95 14.31 -9.22 -6.41
N PRO A 96 15.47 -9.79 -6.03
CA PRO A 96 15.50 -10.85 -5.02
C PRO A 96 14.93 -10.40 -3.68
N ASP A 97 15.35 -9.24 -3.17
CA ASP A 97 14.83 -8.70 -1.91
C ASP A 97 13.33 -8.34 -2.01
N PHE A 98 12.89 -7.82 -3.15
CA PHE A 98 11.47 -7.55 -3.39
C PHE A 98 10.63 -8.82 -3.36
N ASP A 99 11.08 -9.88 -4.04
CA ASP A 99 10.36 -11.15 -4.13
C ASP A 99 10.15 -11.73 -2.71
N GLU A 100 11.14 -11.60 -1.81
CA GLU A 100 10.97 -12.02 -0.41
C GLU A 100 9.84 -11.25 0.30
N TYR A 101 9.79 -9.92 0.15
CA TYR A 101 8.69 -9.12 0.72
C TYR A 101 7.35 -9.47 0.09
N TRP A 102 7.32 -9.63 -1.23
CA TRP A 102 6.10 -9.96 -1.97
C TRP A 102 5.54 -11.32 -1.57
N ASN A 103 6.38 -12.34 -1.47
CA ASN A 103 5.99 -13.67 -1.01
C ASN A 103 5.42 -13.67 0.42
N VAL A 104 5.97 -12.84 1.32
CA VAL A 104 5.42 -12.67 2.68
C VAL A 104 4.03 -12.04 2.61
N ILE A 105 3.83 -11.02 1.77
CA ILE A 105 2.51 -10.40 1.57
C ILE A 105 1.51 -11.42 1.05
N GLU A 106 1.84 -12.13 -0.03
CA GLU A 106 0.95 -13.12 -0.66
C GLU A 106 0.58 -14.25 0.31
N SER A 107 1.57 -14.87 0.95
CA SER A 107 1.32 -15.96 1.91
C SER A 107 0.54 -15.50 3.14
N THR A 108 0.68 -14.23 3.55
CA THR A 108 -0.11 -13.66 4.65
C THR A 108 -1.55 -13.45 4.22
N LEU A 109 -1.78 -12.97 3.00
CA LEU A 109 -3.13 -12.76 2.45
C LEU A 109 -3.85 -14.07 2.14
N GLU A 110 -3.14 -15.12 1.74
CA GLU A 110 -3.70 -16.47 1.59
C GLU A 110 -4.26 -17.01 2.91
N ARG A 111 -3.58 -16.72 4.03
CA ARG A 111 -4.02 -17.15 5.36
C ARG A 111 -5.06 -16.22 5.97
N ASN A 112 -4.93 -14.92 5.74
CA ASN A 112 -5.71 -13.86 6.38
C ASN A 112 -6.19 -12.81 5.37
N PRO A 113 -7.10 -13.17 4.44
CA PRO A 113 -7.47 -12.31 3.30
C PRO A 113 -8.14 -10.99 3.71
N GLU A 114 -8.74 -10.94 4.90
CA GLU A 114 -9.51 -9.78 5.37
C GLU A 114 -8.76 -8.89 6.38
N ASN A 115 -7.52 -9.23 6.76
CA ASN A 115 -6.80 -8.51 7.81
C ASN A 115 -5.51 -7.84 7.30
N PRO A 116 -5.57 -6.58 6.84
CA PRO A 116 -4.39 -5.82 6.40
C PRO A 116 -3.34 -5.62 7.50
N LYS A 117 -3.71 -5.73 8.78
CA LYS A 117 -2.76 -5.59 9.89
C LYS A 117 -1.74 -6.73 9.88
N GLU A 118 -2.17 -7.96 9.57
CA GLU A 118 -1.27 -9.12 9.50
C GLU A 118 -0.19 -8.92 8.44
N VAL A 119 -0.54 -8.31 7.30
CA VAL A 119 0.43 -7.97 6.26
C VAL A 119 1.46 -6.97 6.79
N SER A 120 1.02 -5.93 7.49
CA SER A 120 1.91 -4.93 8.07
C SER A 120 2.85 -5.55 9.12
N ASP A 121 2.32 -6.41 10.00
CA ASP A 121 3.09 -7.08 11.04
C ASP A 121 4.13 -8.05 10.43
N ALA A 122 3.73 -8.87 9.46
CA ALA A 122 4.61 -9.83 8.80
C ALA A 122 5.74 -9.15 8.01
N VAL A 123 5.41 -8.10 7.25
CA VAL A 123 6.42 -7.32 6.51
C VAL A 123 7.33 -6.55 7.48
N SER A 124 6.79 -6.04 8.60
CA SER A 124 7.59 -5.42 9.67
C SER A 124 8.60 -6.42 10.22
N ALA A 125 8.17 -7.64 10.55
CA ALA A 125 9.06 -8.68 11.08
C ALA A 125 10.19 -9.01 10.09
N LEU A 126 9.88 -9.17 8.80
CA LEU A 126 10.89 -9.41 7.77
C LEU A 126 11.86 -8.23 7.62
N LEU A 127 11.37 -6.99 7.63
CA LEU A 127 12.22 -5.81 7.58
C LEU A 127 13.17 -5.75 8.78
N MET A 128 12.67 -5.97 9.99
CA MET A 128 13.51 -6.00 11.19
C MET A 128 14.56 -7.11 11.10
N PHE A 129 14.18 -8.32 10.68
CA PHE A 129 15.09 -9.43 10.46
C PHE A 129 16.20 -9.09 9.45
N LYS A 130 15.84 -8.49 8.31
CA LYS A 130 16.83 -8.10 7.29
C LYS A 130 17.76 -6.97 7.74
N LEU A 131 17.28 -6.05 8.57
CA LEU A 131 18.09 -4.94 9.08
C LEU A 131 19.02 -5.36 10.24
N TYR A 132 18.57 -6.25 11.13
CA TYR A 132 19.29 -6.53 12.38
C TYR A 132 19.56 -8.02 12.67
N GLY A 133 19.09 -8.93 11.83
CA GLY A 133 19.31 -10.37 11.94
C GLY A 133 18.30 -11.12 12.82
N PRO A 134 18.56 -12.41 13.15
CA PRO A 134 17.59 -13.31 13.79
C PRO A 134 17.07 -12.90 15.18
N LYS A 135 17.76 -11.99 15.89
CA LYS A 135 17.35 -11.46 17.21
C LYS A 135 16.71 -10.07 17.13
N ALA A 136 16.34 -9.62 15.92
CA ALA A 136 15.82 -8.29 15.66
C ALA A 136 14.42 -8.03 16.27
N SER A 137 13.59 -9.06 16.33
CA SER A 137 12.23 -9.01 16.86
C SER A 137 12.16 -9.24 18.36
N GLU A 138 13.24 -9.74 18.97
CA GLU A 138 13.34 -9.93 20.41
C GLU A 138 13.84 -8.63 21.04
N PRO A 139 13.06 -7.97 21.92
CA PRO A 139 13.61 -6.87 22.68
C PRO A 139 14.81 -7.36 23.47
N MET A 140 15.97 -6.73 23.29
CA MET A 140 17.14 -7.03 24.12
C MET A 140 16.76 -6.76 25.57
N PRO A 141 16.66 -7.79 26.44
CA PRO A 141 16.15 -7.63 27.80
C PRO A 141 16.96 -6.63 28.63
N GLU A 142 18.24 -6.48 28.28
CA GLU A 142 19.20 -5.58 28.94
C GLU A 142 19.13 -4.13 28.44
N LYS A 143 18.32 -3.83 27.41
CA LYS A 143 18.15 -2.48 26.85
C LYS A 143 16.67 -2.12 26.80
N LEU A 144 16.21 -1.41 27.83
CA LEU A 144 14.83 -0.93 27.98
C LEU A 144 14.30 -0.19 26.73
N ASP A 145 15.19 0.49 25.99
CA ASP A 145 14.84 1.23 24.79
C ASP A 145 14.55 0.34 23.57
N SER A 146 15.00 -0.92 23.55
CA SER A 146 14.80 -1.84 22.42
C SER A 146 13.31 -2.10 22.14
N GLN A 147 12.50 -2.35 23.17
CA GLN A 147 11.04 -2.50 23.04
C GLN A 147 10.40 -1.26 22.41
N ARG A 148 10.80 -0.06 22.84
CA ARG A 148 10.26 1.21 22.31
C ARG A 148 10.59 1.39 20.84
N HIS A 149 11.76 0.93 20.38
CA HIS A 149 12.17 1.04 18.99
C HIS A 149 11.52 0.01 18.07
N THR A 150 11.28 -1.21 18.55
CA THR A 150 10.50 -2.21 17.81
C THR A 150 9.08 -1.69 17.59
N ILE A 151 8.42 -1.22 18.65
CA ILE A 151 7.09 -0.60 18.58
C ILE A 151 7.10 0.63 17.66
N ALA A 152 8.11 1.50 17.76
CA ALA A 152 8.21 2.66 16.90
C ALA A 152 8.37 2.28 15.42
N SER A 153 9.14 1.22 15.13
CA SER A 153 9.38 0.77 13.76
C SER A 153 8.15 0.11 13.17
N GLU A 154 7.49 -0.78 13.91
CA GLU A 154 6.19 -1.39 13.53
C GLU A 154 5.15 -0.29 13.28
N PHE A 155 5.07 0.71 14.17
CA PHE A 155 4.17 1.85 13.99
C PHE A 155 4.48 2.63 12.70
N GLN A 156 5.76 2.87 12.39
CA GLN A 156 6.13 3.52 11.13
C GLN A 156 5.77 2.65 9.92
N VAL A 157 5.98 1.33 9.96
CA VAL A 157 5.60 0.43 8.87
C VAL A 157 4.08 0.44 8.65
N GLY A 158 3.29 0.35 9.72
CA GLY A 158 1.83 0.47 9.64
C GLY A 158 1.37 1.80 9.07
N LYS A 159 2.00 2.91 9.49
CA LYS A 159 1.74 4.24 8.91
C LYS A 159 2.05 4.26 7.41
N ILE A 160 3.18 3.71 6.99
CA ILE A 160 3.60 3.67 5.58
C ILE A 160 2.60 2.88 4.76
N HIS A 161 2.23 1.69 5.23
CA HIS A 161 1.26 0.81 4.59
C HIS A 161 -0.10 1.50 4.43
N TYR A 162 -0.58 2.17 5.47
CA TYR A 162 -1.79 2.99 5.41
C TYR A 162 -1.70 4.14 4.40
N GLN A 163 -0.61 4.90 4.41
CA GLN A 163 -0.42 6.04 3.50
C GLN A 163 -0.41 5.61 2.04
N TYR A 164 0.28 4.52 1.72
CA TYR A 164 0.25 3.97 0.37
C TYR A 164 -1.12 3.45 -0.01
N SER A 165 -1.75 2.62 0.83
CA SER A 165 -3.10 2.10 0.57
C SER A 165 -4.12 3.22 0.34
N ARG A 166 -4.12 4.24 1.19
CA ARG A 166 -5.02 5.39 1.07
C ARG A 166 -4.71 6.22 -0.18
N GLY A 167 -3.43 6.52 -0.42
CA GLY A 167 -3.01 7.33 -1.56
C GLY A 167 -3.34 6.66 -2.90
N VAL A 168 -3.11 5.36 -3.01
CA VAL A 168 -3.46 4.54 -4.17
C VAL A 168 -4.97 4.60 -4.42
N ARG A 169 -5.79 4.32 -3.39
CA ARG A 169 -7.24 4.35 -3.52
C ARG A 169 -7.74 5.70 -4.03
N ILE A 170 -7.28 6.80 -3.42
CA ILE A 170 -7.67 8.16 -3.83
C ILE A 170 -7.28 8.43 -5.28
N ALA A 171 -6.08 8.02 -5.70
CA ALA A 171 -5.62 8.24 -7.07
C ALA A 171 -6.46 7.46 -8.09
N LEU A 172 -6.80 6.20 -7.80
CA LEU A 172 -7.66 5.39 -8.65
C LEU A 172 -9.10 5.94 -8.71
N GLU A 173 -9.68 6.31 -7.56
CA GLU A 173 -11.01 6.93 -7.49
C GLU A 173 -11.08 8.25 -8.28
N ARG A 174 -10.02 9.06 -8.24
CA ARG A 174 -9.94 10.31 -9.01
C ARG A 174 -9.84 10.10 -10.52
N LEU A 175 -9.32 8.95 -10.96
CA LEU A 175 -9.32 8.61 -12.39
C LEU A 175 -10.72 8.24 -12.88
N LEU A 176 -11.52 7.58 -12.03
CA LEU A 176 -12.92 7.27 -12.32
C LEU A 176 -13.82 8.50 -12.19
N ASN A 177 -13.59 9.31 -11.16
CA ASN A 177 -14.35 10.54 -10.87
C ASN A 177 -13.39 11.68 -10.52
N PRO A 178 -13.10 12.61 -11.47
CA PRO A 178 -12.21 13.74 -11.23
C PRO A 178 -12.63 14.67 -10.08
N LYS A 179 -13.89 14.64 -9.67
CA LYS A 179 -14.43 15.42 -8.54
C LYS A 179 -14.44 14.64 -7.22
N PHE A 180 -13.80 13.47 -7.15
CA PHE A 180 -13.75 12.64 -5.95
C PHE A 180 -13.12 13.40 -4.77
N ASP A 181 -13.89 13.50 -3.69
CA ASP A 181 -13.46 14.09 -2.43
C ASP A 181 -12.82 13.00 -1.54
N PRO A 182 -11.51 13.11 -1.23
CA PRO A 182 -10.81 12.14 -0.38
C PRO A 182 -11.20 12.16 1.10
N GLU A 183 -11.97 13.16 1.56
CA GLU A 183 -12.58 13.20 2.90
C GLU A 183 -13.94 12.49 2.95
N PHE A 184 -14.53 12.20 1.79
CA PHE A 184 -15.68 11.32 1.71
C PHE A 184 -15.25 9.91 2.10
N VAL A 185 -15.43 9.56 3.37
CA VAL A 185 -15.28 8.19 3.87
C VAL A 185 -16.46 7.41 3.30
N PRO A 186 -16.28 6.48 2.35
CA PRO A 186 -17.34 5.55 2.03
C PRO A 186 -17.44 4.68 3.28
N ARG A 187 -18.43 4.96 4.13
CA ARG A 187 -18.90 3.95 5.09
C ARG A 187 -19.11 2.69 4.27
N ALA A 188 -18.66 1.55 4.75
CA ALA A 188 -18.98 0.27 4.12
C ALA A 188 -20.50 0.21 3.93
N ALA A 189 -20.95 0.55 2.73
CA ALA A 189 -22.35 0.63 2.35
C ALA A 189 -22.50 -0.40 1.24
N HIS A 190 -22.39 -1.66 1.63
CA HIS A 190 -22.76 -2.77 0.78
C HIS A 190 -23.71 -3.68 1.57
N ASP A 191 -24.91 -3.15 1.85
CA ASP A 191 -26.08 -4.01 1.85
C ASP A 191 -26.62 -4.01 0.40
N PRO A 192 -26.51 -5.14 -0.35
CA PRO A 192 -26.93 -5.22 -1.75
C PRO A 192 -28.42 -4.90 -1.98
N LYS A 193 -29.24 -4.77 -0.93
CA LYS A 193 -30.64 -4.33 -1.04
C LYS A 193 -30.82 -2.86 -1.41
N VAL A 194 -29.85 -2.00 -1.10
CA VAL A 194 -29.99 -0.54 -1.34
C VAL A 194 -29.76 -0.19 -2.82
N LEU A 195 -28.81 -0.87 -3.47
CA LEU A 195 -28.49 -0.66 -4.90
C LEU A 195 -29.68 -0.99 -5.82
N ASN A 196 -30.43 -2.06 -5.51
CA ASN A 196 -31.61 -2.43 -6.31
C ASN A 196 -32.79 -1.45 -6.14
N ALA A 197 -32.85 -0.72 -5.02
CA ALA A 197 -33.90 0.26 -4.78
C ALA A 197 -33.66 1.60 -5.49
N GLU A 198 -32.39 1.98 -5.69
CA GLU A 198 -32.06 3.19 -6.46
C GLU A 198 -32.18 2.98 -7.97
N VAL A 199 -31.80 1.81 -8.48
CA VAL A 199 -32.00 1.46 -9.90
C VAL A 199 -33.50 1.40 -10.23
N ALA A 200 -34.32 0.82 -9.36
CA ALA A 200 -35.77 0.74 -9.55
C ALA A 200 -36.50 2.10 -9.52
N LYS A 201 -35.92 3.13 -8.88
CA LYS A 201 -36.47 4.52 -8.94
C LYS A 201 -36.07 5.27 -10.20
N SER A 202 -34.99 4.85 -10.87
CA SER A 202 -34.51 5.48 -12.10
C SER A 202 -35.13 4.90 -13.39
N GLU A 203 -35.85 3.78 -13.29
CA GLU A 203 -36.43 3.07 -14.44
C GLU A 203 -37.96 3.20 -14.59
N THR A 204 -38.61 4.18 -13.95
CA THR A 204 -39.97 4.56 -14.36
C THR A 204 -39.90 5.58 -15.51
N PRO A 205 -40.39 5.27 -16.72
CA PRO A 205 -40.42 6.22 -17.82
C PRO A 205 -41.46 7.31 -17.50
N SER A 206 -41.05 8.57 -17.56
CA SER A 206 -41.99 9.69 -17.65
C SER A 206 -42.69 9.63 -19.02
N GLU A 207 -43.88 9.03 -19.07
CA GLU A 207 -44.76 9.14 -20.23
C GLU A 207 -45.24 10.58 -20.40
N GLU A 208 -44.74 11.17 -21.47
CA GLU A 208 -45.24 12.39 -22.07
C GLU A 208 -46.51 12.04 -22.89
N LYS A 209 -47.67 12.66 -22.59
CA LYS A 209 -48.54 13.39 -23.56
C LYS A 209 -50.04 13.46 -23.19
N LYS A 210 -50.49 14.73 -23.14
CA LYS A 210 -51.63 15.36 -23.84
C LYS A 210 -53.10 14.92 -23.57
N LYS A 211 -53.82 15.97 -23.16
CA LYS A 211 -55.05 16.57 -23.71
C LYS A 211 -56.43 16.13 -23.19
N ALA A 212 -57.12 17.18 -22.72
CA ALA A 212 -58.51 17.58 -22.97
C ALA A 212 -59.64 16.77 -22.34
N GLU A 213 -60.36 17.40 -21.41
CA GLU A 213 -61.69 17.99 -21.65
C GLU A 213 -61.92 19.18 -20.72
#